data_AF-V7H752-F1
#
_entry.id   AF-V7H752-F1
#
_cell.length_a   1.000
_cell.length_b   1.000
_cell.length_c   1.000
_cell.angle_alpha   90.00
_cell.angle_beta   90.00
_cell.angle_gamma   90.00
#
_symmetry.space_group_name_H-M   'P 1'
#
loop_
_entity.id
_entity.type
_entity.pdbx_description
1 polymer ?
#
loop_
_entity_poly.entity_id
_entity_poly.type
_entity_poly.pdbx_seq_one_letter_code
_entity_poly.pdbx_strand_id
1 'polypeptide(L)'
;MKVALDTNILVYAEGINGAEKRDIVFGLLHDIAQEAAVIPVQVLGELFTVLTRKAGRSRAQARDALLSWRDAFPVVGTTPEVMTVAADLATDHHFGIWDATILSVASQTGCRLLLSEDLQDGFTWGGVTVVNPFASPRHVLLDALLGKSAE
;
A
#
# COMPACT_ATOMS: atom_id res chain seq x y z
N MET A 1 -2.44 0.40 -15.57
CA MET A 1 -2.34 -0.68 -14.56
C MET A 1 -2.63 -0.05 -13.21
N LYS A 2 -3.39 -0.71 -12.31
CA LYS A 2 -3.63 -0.18 -10.96
C LYS A 2 -2.66 -0.81 -9.94
N VAL A 3 -2.33 -0.04 -8.92
CA VAL A 3 -1.44 -0.44 -7.82
C VAL A 3 -2.10 -0.11 -6.48
N ALA A 4 -2.03 -1.02 -5.52
CA ALA A 4 -2.44 -0.78 -4.15
C ALA A 4 -1.23 -0.34 -3.31
N LEU A 5 -1.46 0.55 -2.35
CA LEU A 5 -0.45 1.02 -1.41
C LEU A 5 -0.68 0.39 -0.04
N ASP A 6 0.37 -0.14 0.57
CA ASP A 6 0.36 -0.63 1.95
C ASP A 6 0.66 0.49 2.96
N THR A 7 0.47 0.21 4.25
CA THR A 7 0.66 1.15 5.36
C THR A 7 2.08 1.68 5.44
N ASN A 8 3.10 0.84 5.26
CA ASN A 8 4.49 1.31 5.32
C ASN A 8 4.76 2.42 4.28
N ILE A 9 4.18 2.34 3.08
CA ILE A 9 4.34 3.36 2.03
C ILE A 9 3.80 4.72 2.49
N LEU A 10 2.58 4.75 3.03
CA LEU A 10 1.98 5.99 3.54
C LEU A 10 2.75 6.53 4.75
N VAL A 11 3.22 5.64 5.64
CA VAL A 11 4.04 6.01 6.79
C VAL A 11 5.35 6.68 6.36
N TYR A 12 6.02 6.17 5.33
CA TYR A 12 7.23 6.78 4.78
C TYR A 12 6.94 8.12 4.12
N ALA A 13 5.84 8.24 3.36
CA ALA A 13 5.40 9.50 2.77
C ALA A 13 5.11 10.58 3.83
N GLU A 14 4.61 10.18 5.01
CA GLU A 14 4.43 11.06 6.18
C GLU A 14 5.75 11.46 6.88
N GLY A 15 6.90 11.04 6.33
CA GLY A 15 8.24 11.36 6.83
C GLY A 15 8.64 10.59 8.08
N ILE A 16 7.95 9.49 8.38
CA ILE A 16 8.31 8.60 9.48
C ILE A 16 9.38 7.64 8.96
N ASN A 17 10.35 7.28 9.81
CA ASN A 17 11.46 6.36 9.51
C ASN A 17 12.51 6.87 8.48
N GLY A 18 12.68 8.19 8.32
CA GLY A 18 13.85 8.78 7.66
C GLY A 18 13.60 9.38 6.26
N ALA A 19 14.51 10.25 5.81
CA ALA A 19 14.36 11.00 4.56
C ALA A 19 14.53 10.14 3.31
N GLU A 20 15.44 9.16 3.33
CA GLU A 20 15.73 8.31 2.15
C GLU A 20 14.50 7.58 1.64
N LYS A 21 13.80 6.83 2.52
CA LYS A 21 12.57 6.12 2.13
C LYS A 21 11.43 7.06 1.74
N ARG A 22 11.32 8.20 2.42
CA ARG A 22 10.33 9.23 2.06
C ARG A 22 10.57 9.73 0.64
N ASP A 23 11.80 10.05 0.29
CA ASP A 23 12.14 10.62 -1.01
C ASP A 23 11.93 9.59 -2.13
N ILE A 24 12.24 8.30 -1.88
CA ILE A 24 11.90 7.19 -2.78
C ILE A 24 10.37 7.10 -2.98
N VAL A 25 9.60 7.08 -1.89
CA VAL A 25 8.14 6.97 -1.96
C VAL A 25 7.52 8.18 -2.65
N PHE A 26 8.00 9.40 -2.40
CA PHE A 26 7.53 10.58 -3.12
C PHE A 26 7.85 10.52 -4.61
N GLY A 27 9.03 10.04 -5.00
CA GLY A 27 9.33 9.80 -6.41
C GLY A 27 8.35 8.80 -7.04
N LEU A 28 8.04 7.71 -6.34
CA LEU A 28 7.07 6.71 -6.82
C LEU A 28 5.66 7.28 -6.95
N LEU A 29 5.15 7.96 -5.92
CA LEU A 29 3.81 8.55 -5.93
C LEU A 29 3.68 9.71 -6.92
N HIS A 30 4.77 10.38 -7.25
CA HIS A 30 4.81 11.39 -8.31
C HIS A 30 4.71 10.76 -9.71
N ASP A 31 5.45 9.66 -9.93
CA ASP A 31 5.51 8.97 -11.22
C ASP A 31 4.27 8.09 -11.49
N ILE A 32 3.54 7.67 -10.45
CA ILE A 32 2.30 6.90 -10.58
C ILE A 32 1.11 7.86 -10.74
N ALA A 33 0.30 7.67 -11.78
CA ALA A 33 -0.95 8.41 -11.96
C ALA A 33 -1.86 8.25 -10.73
N GLN A 34 -2.39 9.35 -10.19
CA GLN A 34 -3.15 9.34 -8.93
C GLN A 34 -4.35 8.39 -8.98
N GLU A 35 -5.07 8.32 -10.10
CA GLU A 35 -6.23 7.44 -10.29
C GLU A 35 -5.85 5.95 -10.42
N ALA A 36 -4.57 5.66 -10.65
CA ALA A 36 -4.04 4.30 -10.73
C ALA A 36 -3.56 3.78 -9.36
N ALA A 37 -3.27 4.66 -8.39
CA ALA A 37 -2.91 4.29 -7.03
C ALA A 37 -4.15 4.19 -6.15
N VAL A 38 -4.33 3.03 -5.50
CA VAL A 38 -5.49 2.71 -4.67
C VAL A 38 -5.04 2.53 -3.23
N ILE A 39 -5.81 3.07 -2.29
CA ILE A 39 -5.57 2.89 -0.85
C ILE A 39 -6.71 2.06 -0.27
N PRO A 40 -6.47 0.81 0.16
CA PRO A 40 -7.43 0.07 0.97
C PRO A 40 -7.74 0.84 2.26
N VAL A 41 -9.01 0.96 2.66
CA VAL A 41 -9.41 1.79 3.81
C VAL A 41 -8.72 1.36 5.13
N GLN A 42 -8.38 0.07 5.24
CA GLN A 42 -7.63 -0.48 6.36
C GLN A 42 -6.29 0.24 6.57
N VAL A 43 -5.60 0.59 5.48
CA VAL A 43 -4.31 1.30 5.48
C VAL A 43 -4.42 2.67 6.16
N LEU A 44 -5.56 3.36 6.00
CA LEU A 44 -5.81 4.63 6.67
C LEU A 44 -5.97 4.47 8.19
N GLY A 45 -6.63 3.40 8.63
CA GLY A 45 -6.79 3.10 10.05
C GLY A 45 -5.46 2.75 10.73
N GLU A 46 -4.61 1.99 10.03
CA GLU A 46 -3.27 1.66 10.49
C GLU A 46 -2.37 2.90 10.51
N LEU A 47 -2.41 3.73 9.46
CA LEU A 47 -1.70 5.00 9.41
C LEU A 47 -2.06 5.90 10.60
N PHE A 48 -3.35 6.05 10.92
CA PHE A 48 -3.78 6.84 12.09
C PHE A 48 -3.14 6.33 13.39
N THR A 49 -3.10 5.01 13.56
CA THR A 49 -2.49 4.38 14.73
C THR A 49 -0.99 4.66 14.79
N VAL A 50 -0.29 4.57 13.66
CA VAL A 50 1.15 4.86 13.58
C VAL A 50 1.43 6.35 13.86
N LEU A 51 0.68 7.26 13.24
CA LEU A 51 0.85 8.70 13.42
C LEU A 51 0.65 9.13 14.88
N THR A 52 -0.35 8.57 15.54
CA THR A 52 -0.66 8.93 16.94
C THR A 52 0.25 8.26 17.95
N ARG A 53 0.60 6.99 17.76
CA ARG A 53 1.42 6.23 18.72
C ARG A 53 2.92 6.40 18.51
N LYS A 54 3.38 6.31 17.26
CA LYS A 54 4.82 6.30 16.94
C LYS A 54 5.35 7.70 16.62
N ALA A 55 4.60 8.51 15.88
CA ALA A 55 5.03 9.85 15.50
C ALA A 55 4.63 10.95 16.50
N GLY A 56 3.88 10.60 17.56
CA GLY A 56 3.46 11.53 18.60
C GLY A 56 2.52 12.65 18.11
N ARG A 57 1.92 12.51 16.92
CA ARG A 57 0.99 13.49 16.39
C ARG A 57 -0.30 13.49 17.21
N SER A 58 -0.93 14.66 17.34
CA SER A 58 -2.27 14.73 17.92
C SER A 58 -3.28 13.99 17.05
N ARG A 59 -4.40 13.54 17.66
CA ARG A 59 -5.50 12.89 16.92
C ARG A 59 -6.05 13.80 15.81
N ALA A 60 -6.04 15.12 16.00
CA ALA A 60 -6.46 16.08 14.99
C ALA A 60 -5.51 16.07 13.78
N GLN A 61 -4.19 16.15 14.02
CA GLN A 61 -3.17 16.06 12.97
C GLN A 61 -3.23 14.72 12.22
N ALA A 62 -3.45 13.60 12.92
CA ALA A 62 -3.60 12.31 12.28
C ALA A 62 -4.87 12.23 11.42
N ARG A 63 -6.00 12.78 11.90
CA ARG A 63 -7.23 12.90 11.10
C ARG A 63 -7.00 13.73 9.84
N ASP A 64 -6.32 14.88 9.95
CA ASP A 64 -6.09 15.77 8.81
C ASP A 64 -5.19 15.12 7.75
N ALA A 65 -4.22 14.30 8.17
CA ALA A 65 -3.44 13.46 7.25
C ALA A 65 -4.33 12.45 6.52
N LEU A 66 -5.19 11.72 7.24
CA LEU A 66 -6.14 10.77 6.63
C LEU A 66 -7.06 11.43 5.59
N LEU A 67 -7.57 12.63 5.89
CA LEU A 67 -8.39 13.40 4.94
C LEU A 67 -7.58 13.76 3.68
N SER A 68 -6.33 14.20 3.85
CA SER A 68 -5.45 14.54 2.74
C SER A 68 -5.19 13.35 1.81
N TRP A 69 -4.95 12.16 2.37
CA TRP A 69 -4.79 10.93 1.56
C TRP A 69 -6.06 10.54 0.82
N ARG A 70 -7.22 10.63 1.49
CA ARG A 70 -8.51 10.31 0.89
C ARG A 70 -8.89 11.27 -0.24
N ASP A 71 -8.51 12.54 -0.11
CA ASP A 71 -8.81 13.55 -1.13
C ASP A 71 -7.85 13.45 -2.33
N ALA A 72 -6.66 12.86 -2.15
CA ALA A 72 -5.64 12.71 -3.19
C ALA A 72 -5.71 11.38 -3.97
N PHE A 73 -6.22 10.30 -3.37
CA PHE A 73 -6.21 8.96 -3.99
C PHE A 73 -7.55 8.23 -3.82
N PRO A 74 -7.94 7.38 -4.79
CA PRO A 74 -9.04 6.44 -4.62
C PRO A 74 -8.88 5.56 -3.37
N VAL A 75 -9.82 5.69 -2.43
CA VAL A 75 -9.90 4.84 -1.23
C VAL A 75 -10.98 3.78 -1.44
N VAL A 76 -10.62 2.52 -1.19
CA VAL A 76 -11.56 1.38 -1.37
C VAL A 76 -11.88 0.73 -0.04
N GLY A 77 -13.18 0.54 0.22
CA GLY A 77 -13.68 -0.08 1.44
C GLY A 77 -13.46 -1.58 1.50
N THR A 78 -13.35 -2.10 2.73
CA THR A 78 -13.38 -3.54 3.01
C THR A 78 -14.83 -3.99 3.13
N THR A 79 -15.24 -4.97 2.31
CA THR A 79 -16.57 -5.58 2.38
C THR A 79 -16.55 -6.90 3.17
N PRO A 80 -17.69 -7.45 3.60
CA PRO A 80 -17.75 -8.78 4.20
C PRO A 80 -17.13 -9.87 3.33
N GLU A 81 -17.32 -9.80 2.00
CA GLU A 81 -16.76 -10.74 1.04
C GLU A 81 -15.23 -10.65 0.98
N VAL A 82 -14.67 -9.43 1.02
CA VAL A 82 -13.22 -9.21 1.18
C VAL A 82 -12.73 -9.89 2.45
N MET A 83 -13.44 -9.77 3.57
CA MET A 83 -13.02 -10.38 4.84
C MET A 83 -13.03 -11.90 4.81
N THR A 84 -14.01 -12.52 4.15
CA THR A 84 -14.01 -13.99 3.96
C THR A 84 -12.81 -14.43 3.14
N VAL A 85 -12.55 -13.77 2.02
CA VAL A 85 -11.39 -14.06 1.17
C VAL A 85 -10.06 -13.83 1.90
N ALA A 86 -9.98 -12.78 2.71
CA ALA A 86 -8.81 -12.51 3.54
C ALA A 86 -8.59 -13.59 4.60
N ALA A 87 -9.66 -14.15 5.17
CA ALA A 87 -9.55 -15.25 6.13
C ALA A 87 -9.03 -16.54 5.45
N ASP A 88 -9.47 -16.84 4.23
CA ASP A 88 -8.95 -17.96 3.43
C ASP A 88 -7.47 -17.74 3.13
N LEU A 89 -7.09 -16.56 2.63
CA LEU A 89 -5.71 -16.19 2.35
C LEU A 89 -4.80 -16.26 3.60
N ALA A 90 -5.28 -15.77 4.74
CA ALA A 90 -4.57 -15.87 6.02
C ALA A 90 -4.37 -17.32 6.47
N THR A 91 -5.35 -18.18 6.21
CA THR A 91 -5.30 -19.61 6.57
C THR A 91 -4.34 -20.37 5.67
N ASP A 92 -4.50 -20.23 4.35
CA ASP A 92 -3.80 -21.02 3.34
C ASP A 92 -2.36 -20.56 3.11
N HIS A 93 -2.10 -19.27 3.33
CA HIS A 93 -0.81 -18.65 3.03
C HIS A 93 -0.15 -17.99 4.26
N HIS A 94 -0.72 -18.18 5.45
CA HIS A 94 -0.16 -17.72 6.73
C HIS A 94 0.08 -16.21 6.84
N PHE A 95 -0.72 -15.40 6.13
CA PHE A 95 -0.71 -13.95 6.28
C PHE A 95 -1.36 -13.52 7.60
N GLY A 96 -0.92 -12.36 8.12
CA GLY A 96 -1.72 -11.63 9.10
C GLY A 96 -3.06 -11.21 8.49
N ILE A 97 -4.14 -11.22 9.28
CA ILE A 97 -5.49 -10.95 8.74
C ILE A 97 -5.61 -9.57 8.08
N TRP A 98 -4.88 -8.57 8.57
CA TRP A 98 -4.91 -7.21 8.01
C TRP A 98 -4.13 -7.11 6.70
N ASP A 99 -2.95 -7.74 6.62
CA ASP A 99 -2.19 -7.87 5.38
C ASP A 99 -3.00 -8.64 4.32
N ALA A 100 -3.64 -9.73 4.72
CA ALA A 100 -4.53 -10.51 3.86
C ALA A 100 -5.73 -9.67 3.38
N THR A 101 -6.27 -8.79 4.23
CA THR A 101 -7.35 -7.86 3.85
C THR A 101 -6.87 -6.86 2.81
N ILE A 102 -5.70 -6.25 3.00
CA ILE A 102 -5.09 -5.31 2.05
C ILE A 102 -4.87 -5.97 0.70
N LEU A 103 -4.29 -7.19 0.68
CA LEU A 103 -4.07 -7.94 -0.56
C LEU A 103 -5.39 -8.36 -1.23
N SER A 104 -6.41 -8.73 -0.46
CA SER A 104 -7.73 -9.07 -0.97
C SER A 104 -8.45 -7.87 -1.61
N VAL A 105 -8.35 -6.68 -1.00
CA VAL A 105 -8.86 -5.43 -1.61
C VAL A 105 -8.11 -5.10 -2.90
N ALA A 106 -6.79 -5.24 -2.91
CA ALA A 106 -5.98 -5.01 -4.11
C ALA A 106 -6.45 -5.91 -5.27
N SER A 107 -6.68 -7.19 -4.98
CA SER A 107 -7.17 -8.17 -5.96
C SER A 107 -8.55 -7.79 -6.50
N GLN A 108 -9.53 -7.53 -5.63
CA GLN A 108 -10.90 -7.20 -6.05
C GLN A 108 -11.02 -5.88 -6.82
N THR A 109 -10.08 -4.95 -6.63
CA THR A 109 -10.07 -3.66 -7.33
C THR A 109 -9.36 -3.70 -8.68
N GLY A 110 -8.85 -4.86 -9.08
CA GLY A 110 -8.11 -5.06 -10.32
C GLY A 110 -6.70 -4.47 -10.27
N CYS A 111 -6.14 -4.27 -9.07
CA CYS A 111 -4.72 -3.94 -8.95
C CYS A 111 -3.88 -5.11 -9.45
N ARG A 112 -2.75 -4.80 -10.09
CA ARG A 112 -1.75 -5.81 -10.47
C ARG A 112 -0.58 -5.84 -9.50
N LEU A 113 -0.44 -4.78 -8.70
CA LEU A 113 0.65 -4.61 -7.75
C LEU A 113 0.10 -4.22 -6.38
N LEU A 114 0.76 -4.71 -5.33
CA LEU A 114 0.68 -4.18 -3.96
C LEU A 114 2.08 -3.73 -3.56
N LEU A 115 2.27 -2.43 -3.33
CA LEU A 115 3.55 -1.91 -2.84
C LEU A 115 3.63 -2.11 -1.33
N SER A 116 4.53 -2.98 -0.88
CA SER A 116 4.75 -3.27 0.54
C SER A 116 6.20 -3.65 0.79
N GLU A 117 6.79 -3.09 1.84
CA GLU A 117 8.10 -3.55 2.34
C GLU A 117 8.00 -4.80 3.23
N ASP A 118 6.93 -4.91 4.00
CA ASP A 118 6.80 -5.90 5.08
C ASP A 118 6.32 -7.27 4.57
N LEU A 119 5.68 -7.30 3.40
CA LEU A 119 5.21 -8.54 2.76
C LEU A 119 6.28 -9.16 1.86
N GLN A 120 6.13 -10.46 1.59
CA GLN A 120 7.06 -11.20 0.77
C GLN A 120 7.09 -10.67 -0.68
N ASP A 121 8.19 -10.03 -1.04
CA ASP A 121 8.44 -9.55 -2.41
C ASP A 121 8.32 -10.70 -3.44
N GLY A 122 7.62 -10.43 -4.55
CA GLY A 122 7.34 -11.39 -5.61
C GLY A 122 6.18 -12.36 -5.31
N PHE A 123 5.63 -12.39 -4.10
CA PHE A 123 4.43 -13.19 -3.80
C PHE A 123 3.27 -12.76 -4.71
N THR A 124 2.56 -13.72 -5.28
CA THR A 124 1.46 -13.44 -6.22
C THR A 124 0.22 -14.22 -5.82
N TRP A 125 -0.90 -13.51 -5.73
CA TRP A 125 -2.21 -14.09 -5.43
C TRP A 125 -3.32 -13.22 -6.03
N GLY A 126 -4.39 -13.83 -6.54
CA GLY A 126 -5.54 -13.09 -7.07
C GLY A 126 -5.20 -12.13 -8.22
N GLY A 127 -4.12 -12.37 -8.96
CA GLY A 127 -3.65 -11.47 -10.02
C GLY A 127 -2.89 -10.23 -9.54
N VAL A 128 -2.59 -10.14 -8.24
CA VAL A 128 -1.76 -9.10 -7.62
C VAL A 128 -0.39 -9.68 -7.29
N THR A 129 0.67 -8.97 -7.65
CA THR A 129 2.03 -9.26 -7.20
C THR A 129 2.44 -8.25 -6.12
N VAL A 130 2.91 -8.75 -4.98
CA VAL A 130 3.54 -7.94 -3.94
C VAL A 130 4.90 -7.49 -4.45
N VAL A 131 5.16 -6.20 -4.39
CA VAL A 131 6.45 -5.62 -4.78
C VAL A 131 6.98 -4.72 -3.67
N ASN A 132 8.20 -5.01 -3.23
CA ASN A 132 8.95 -4.13 -2.35
C ASN A 132 9.60 -3.01 -3.18
N PRO A 133 9.16 -1.74 -3.04
CA PRO A 133 9.69 -0.63 -3.83
C PRO A 133 11.13 -0.27 -3.50
N PHE A 134 11.67 -0.79 -2.39
CA PHE A 134 13.02 -0.54 -1.91
C PHE A 134 14.00 -1.67 -2.30
N ALA A 135 13.53 -2.73 -2.96
CA ALA A 135 14.37 -3.82 -3.42
C ALA A 135 15.33 -3.38 -4.54
N SER A 136 16.52 -3.98 -4.55
CA SER A 136 17.53 -3.80 -5.61
C SER A 136 18.02 -5.18 -6.08
N PRO A 137 17.84 -5.56 -7.35
CA PRO A 137 17.21 -4.75 -8.41
C PRO A 137 15.71 -4.54 -8.18
N ARG A 138 15.17 -3.46 -8.75
CA ARG A 138 13.73 -3.16 -8.67
C ARG A 138 12.94 -4.21 -9.47
N HIS A 139 11.75 -4.55 -8.99
CA HIS A 139 10.88 -5.50 -9.67
C HIS A 139 10.39 -4.96 -11.03
N VAL A 140 10.47 -5.79 -12.08
CA VAL A 140 10.16 -5.41 -13.47
C VAL A 140 8.75 -4.85 -13.68
N LEU A 141 7.77 -5.32 -12.89
CA LEU A 141 6.40 -4.81 -12.97
C LEU A 141 6.28 -3.37 -12.43
N LEU A 142 7.09 -3.00 -11.44
CA LEU A 142 7.11 -1.63 -10.94
C LEU A 142 7.75 -0.71 -11.98
N ASP A 143 8.85 -1.12 -12.61
CA ASP A 143 9.46 -0.38 -13.71
C ASP A 143 8.48 -0.19 -14.89
N ALA A 144 7.76 -1.23 -15.28
CA ALA A 144 6.71 -1.15 -16.29
C ALA A 144 5.57 -0.18 -15.89
N LEU A 145 5.17 -0.15 -14.62
CA LEU A 145 4.17 0.81 -14.12
C LEU A 145 4.66 2.26 -14.23
N LEU A 146 5.95 2.50 -13.95
CA LEU A 146 6.59 3.81 -13.98
C LEU A 146 6.98 4.27 -15.40
N GLY A 147 6.69 3.46 -16.43
CA GLY A 147 7.11 3.74 -17.81
C GLY A 147 8.62 3.66 -18.04
N LYS A 148 9.37 3.07 -17.10
CA LYS A 148 10.81 2.85 -17.19
C LYS A 148 10.99 1.44 -17.72
N SER A 149 11.22 1.29 -19.02
CA SER A 149 11.56 -0.03 -19.57
C SER A 149 12.99 -0.37 -19.17
N ALA A 150 13.26 -1.64 -18.80
CA ALA A 150 14.63 -2.10 -18.60
C ALA A 150 15.43 -1.87 -19.88
N GLU A 151 16.44 -1.01 -19.82
CA GLU A 151 17.47 -0.87 -20.86
C GLU A 151 18.29 -2.16 -20.98
#